data_AF-A0A7C5DIC1-F1
#
_entry.id   AF-A0A7C5DIC1-F1
#
_cell.length_a   1.000
_cell.length_b   1.000
_cell.length_c   1.000
_cell.angle_alpha   90.00
_cell.angle_beta   90.00
_cell.angle_gamma   90.00
#
_symmetry.space_group_name_H-M   'P 1'
#
loop_
_entity.id
_entity.type
_entity.pdbx_description
1 polymer ?
#
loop_
_entity_poly.entity_id
_entity_poly.type
_entity_poly.pdbx_seq_one_letter_code
_entity_poly.pdbx_strand_id
1 'polypeptide(L)'
;MDSVEQTIRLNNLSRELRKYGFAQSSQEAIAQAGEIYGTNTEELKAEIEHVQLTRAQFNEIINKMQRLWVFKENTNQRISAIADQLIKVTEKLNELIKSISMIEMNQAVFDKKLTVLKDNIHDLYREKEESAKHYKKQEHAKKSSEEEVQKKLDKPIDRNGVAPADVAIEKIFYCGKK
;
A
#
# COMPACT_ATOMS: atom_id res chain seq x y z
N MET A 1 -14.21 -82.28 -6.57
CA MET A 1 -14.65 -81.23 -7.52
C MET A 1 -13.80 -80.01 -7.22
N ASP A 2 -13.17 -79.43 -8.24
CA ASP A 2 -12.29 -78.28 -8.04
C ASP A 2 -13.09 -77.08 -7.51
N SER A 3 -12.59 -76.48 -6.42
CA SER A 3 -13.20 -75.32 -5.76
C SER A 3 -13.53 -74.20 -6.76
N VAL A 4 -12.65 -73.96 -7.75
CA VAL A 4 -12.82 -72.95 -8.80
C VAL A 4 -13.99 -73.27 -9.74
N GLU A 5 -14.15 -74.54 -10.11
CA GLU A 5 -15.19 -74.97 -11.04
C GLU A 5 -16.59 -74.84 -10.41
N GLN A 6 -16.67 -75.08 -9.09
CA GLN A 6 -17.88 -74.86 -8.30
C GLN A 6 -18.24 -73.37 -8.22
N THR A 7 -17.26 -72.48 -8.01
CA THR A 7 -17.47 -71.01 -7.98
C THR A 7 -17.94 -70.47 -9.33
N ILE A 8 -17.41 -70.99 -10.45
CA ILE A 8 -17.84 -70.60 -11.80
C ILE A 8 -19.29 -71.02 -12.05
N ARG A 9 -19.66 -72.25 -11.69
CA ARG A 9 -21.04 -72.75 -11.81
C ARG A 9 -22.01 -71.93 -10.97
N LEU A 10 -21.61 -71.57 -9.75
CA LEU A 10 -22.42 -70.72 -8.87
C LEU A 10 -22.66 -69.32 -9.45
N ASN A 11 -21.63 -68.69 -10.01
CA ASN A 11 -21.74 -67.37 -10.64
C ASN A 11 -22.57 -67.39 -11.93
N ASN A 12 -22.48 -68.45 -12.71
CA ASN A 12 -23.30 -68.61 -13.92
C ASN A 12 -24.76 -68.81 -13.55
N LEU A 13 -25.06 -69.68 -12.58
CA LEU A 13 -26.42 -69.91 -12.10
C LEU A 13 -27.03 -68.65 -11.47
N SER A 14 -26.29 -67.91 -10.65
CA SER A 14 -26.80 -66.65 -10.07
C SER A 14 -27.10 -65.59 -11.14
N ARG A 15 -26.30 -65.51 -12.21
CA ARG A 15 -26.65 -64.65 -13.37
C ARG A 15 -27.90 -65.13 -14.08
N GLU A 16 -28.06 -66.43 -14.28
CA GLU A 16 -29.25 -67.00 -14.95
C GLU A 16 -30.51 -66.77 -14.13
N LEU A 17 -30.49 -67.03 -12.82
CA LEU A 17 -31.62 -66.78 -11.92
C LEU A 17 -32.07 -65.32 -11.96
N ARG A 18 -31.13 -64.38 -12.01
CA ARG A 18 -31.45 -62.96 -12.18
C ARG A 18 -31.96 -62.63 -13.58
N LYS A 19 -31.36 -63.21 -14.62
CA LYS A 19 -31.73 -62.97 -16.02
C LYS A 19 -33.15 -63.44 -16.33
N TYR A 20 -33.58 -64.55 -15.73
CA TYR A 20 -34.92 -65.12 -15.92
C TYR A 20 -35.94 -64.65 -14.88
N GLY A 21 -35.58 -63.74 -13.98
CA GLY A 21 -36.50 -63.13 -13.02
C GLY A 21 -36.86 -64.01 -11.81
N PHE A 22 -36.13 -65.10 -11.57
CA PHE A 22 -36.30 -65.94 -10.38
C PHE A 22 -35.77 -65.26 -9.10
N ALA A 23 -34.89 -64.26 -9.25
CA ALA A 23 -34.39 -63.43 -8.17
C ALA A 23 -34.45 -61.95 -8.56
N GLN A 24 -34.96 -61.11 -7.65
CA GLN A 24 -35.12 -59.67 -7.86
C GLN A 24 -33.80 -58.91 -7.64
N SER A 25 -32.90 -59.47 -6.83
CA SER A 25 -31.61 -58.86 -6.51
C SER A 25 -30.44 -59.82 -6.77
N SER A 26 -29.24 -59.26 -6.93
CA SER A 26 -28.02 -60.07 -7.07
C SER A 26 -27.76 -60.95 -5.84
N GLN A 27 -28.17 -60.50 -4.66
CA GLN A 27 -28.02 -61.24 -3.40
C GLN A 27 -28.94 -62.44 -3.32
N GLU A 28 -30.21 -62.23 -3.67
CA GLU A 28 -31.19 -63.30 -3.74
C GLU A 28 -30.80 -64.35 -4.77
N ALA A 29 -30.25 -63.93 -5.91
CA ALA A 29 -29.77 -64.85 -6.95
C ALA A 29 -28.57 -65.69 -6.49
N ILE A 30 -27.65 -65.09 -5.73
CA ILE A 30 -26.47 -65.78 -5.17
C ILE A 30 -26.88 -66.73 -4.03
N ALA A 31 -27.83 -66.33 -3.18
CA ALA A 31 -28.35 -67.16 -2.11
C ALA A 31 -29.13 -68.38 -2.66
N GLN A 32 -30.01 -68.19 -3.63
CA GLN A 32 -30.75 -69.26 -4.31
C GLN A 32 -29.79 -70.20 -5.06
N ALA A 33 -28.79 -69.67 -5.76
CA ALA A 33 -27.75 -70.51 -6.39
C ALA A 33 -26.92 -71.28 -5.35
N GLY A 34 -26.68 -70.69 -4.18
CA GLY A 34 -26.00 -71.30 -3.04
C GLY A 34 -26.76 -72.45 -2.41
N GLU A 35 -28.08 -72.30 -2.25
CA GLU A 35 -28.98 -73.37 -1.80
C GLU A 35 -29.02 -74.53 -2.80
N ILE A 36 -29.09 -74.24 -4.11
CA ILE A 36 -29.14 -75.25 -5.17
C ILE A 36 -27.85 -76.09 -5.22
N TYR A 37 -26.68 -75.49 -4.98
CA TYR A 37 -25.40 -76.18 -5.00
C TYR A 37 -24.91 -76.67 -3.63
N GLY A 38 -25.72 -76.53 -2.56
CA GLY A 38 -25.39 -77.02 -1.22
C GLY A 38 -24.17 -76.36 -0.60
N THR A 39 -23.81 -75.14 -1.03
CA THR A 39 -22.69 -74.38 -0.47
C THR A 39 -23.07 -73.75 0.87
N ASN A 40 -22.09 -73.54 1.76
CA ASN A 40 -22.30 -72.98 3.09
C ASN A 40 -22.85 -71.55 3.00
N THR A 41 -24.17 -71.39 2.98
CA THR A 41 -24.85 -70.13 2.65
C THR A 41 -24.58 -69.00 3.66
N GLU A 42 -24.15 -69.34 4.87
CA GLU A 42 -23.78 -68.35 5.90
C GLU A 42 -22.45 -67.66 5.60
N GLU A 43 -21.42 -68.41 5.20
CA GLU A 43 -20.12 -67.85 4.81
C GLU A 43 -20.28 -66.93 3.60
N LEU A 44 -21.09 -67.35 2.62
CA LEU A 44 -21.39 -66.56 1.42
C LEU A 44 -22.15 -65.26 1.77
N LYS A 45 -23.09 -65.31 2.71
CA LYS A 45 -23.80 -64.11 3.20
C LYS A 45 -22.86 -63.15 3.91
N ALA A 46 -21.98 -63.65 4.78
CA ALA A 46 -20.99 -62.85 5.49
C ALA A 46 -20.00 -62.17 4.54
N GLU A 47 -19.54 -62.89 3.50
CA GLU A 47 -18.66 -62.33 2.46
C GLU A 47 -19.35 -61.21 1.69
N ILE A 48 -20.62 -61.40 1.29
CA ILE A 48 -21.40 -60.37 0.60
C ILE A 48 -21.60 -59.13 1.51
N GLU A 49 -21.94 -59.33 2.78
CA GLU A 49 -22.10 -58.24 3.74
C GLU A 49 -20.80 -57.44 3.91
N HIS A 50 -19.66 -58.13 4.02
CA HIS A 50 -18.35 -57.49 4.10
C HIS A 50 -18.04 -56.65 2.86
N VAL A 51 -18.32 -57.16 1.66
CA VAL A 51 -18.17 -56.41 0.40
C VAL A 51 -19.07 -55.18 0.37
N GLN A 52 -20.30 -55.27 0.88
CA GLN A 52 -21.23 -54.14 0.95
C GLN A 52 -20.74 -53.05 1.92
N LEU A 53 -20.29 -53.45 3.11
CA LEU A 53 -19.70 -52.53 4.09
C LEU A 53 -18.47 -51.82 3.52
N THR A 54 -17.58 -52.57 2.87
CA THR A 54 -16.38 -52.02 2.22
C THR A 54 -16.76 -51.02 1.13
N ARG A 55 -17.77 -51.35 0.30
CA ARG A 55 -18.28 -50.44 -0.73
C ARG A 55 -18.90 -49.17 -0.15
N ALA A 56 -19.64 -49.28 0.95
CA ALA A 56 -20.21 -48.12 1.63
C ALA A 56 -19.12 -47.19 2.18
N GLN A 57 -18.06 -47.75 2.78
CA GLN A 57 -16.90 -47.00 3.24
C GLN A 57 -16.18 -46.29 2.08
N PHE A 58 -15.98 -46.97 0.94
CA PHE A 58 -15.40 -46.33 -0.25
C PHE A 58 -16.25 -45.17 -0.76
N ASN A 59 -17.58 -45.33 -0.83
CA ASN A 59 -18.48 -44.25 -1.23
C ASN A 59 -18.40 -43.05 -0.27
N GLU A 60 -18.29 -43.30 1.03
CA GLU A 60 -18.10 -42.23 2.02
C GLU A 60 -16.79 -41.47 1.80
N ILE A 61 -15.69 -42.19 1.52
CA ILE A 61 -14.39 -41.59 1.20
C ILE A 61 -14.49 -40.72 -0.05
N ILE A 62 -15.12 -41.21 -1.12
CA ILE A 62 -15.33 -40.44 -2.35
C ILE A 62 -16.12 -39.16 -2.07
N ASN A 63 -17.21 -39.26 -1.30
CA ASN A 63 -18.03 -38.10 -0.93
C ASN A 63 -17.24 -37.07 -0.11
N LYS A 64 -16.43 -37.51 0.85
CA LYS A 64 -15.54 -36.62 1.63
C LYS A 64 -14.50 -35.96 0.73
N MET A 65 -13.90 -36.70 -0.20
CA MET A 65 -12.89 -36.20 -1.12
C MET A 65 -13.47 -35.16 -2.09
N GLN A 66 -14.69 -35.37 -2.59
CA GLN A 66 -15.40 -34.38 -3.41
C GLN A 66 -15.69 -33.08 -2.63
N ARG A 67 -16.14 -33.19 -1.37
CA ARG A 67 -16.35 -32.00 -0.51
C ARG A 67 -15.06 -31.24 -0.28
N LEU A 68 -13.96 -31.94 0.00
CA LEU A 68 -12.63 -31.33 0.17
C LEU A 68 -12.16 -30.64 -1.12
N TRP A 69 -12.42 -31.23 -2.28
CA TRP A 69 -12.06 -30.64 -3.56
C TRP A 69 -12.83 -29.34 -3.83
N VAL A 70 -14.15 -29.32 -3.61
CA VAL A 70 -14.98 -28.10 -3.73
C VAL A 70 -14.52 -27.04 -2.73
N PHE A 71 -14.21 -27.42 -1.50
CA PHE A 71 -13.70 -26.51 -0.48
C PHE A 71 -12.36 -25.89 -0.88
N LYS A 72 -11.43 -26.70 -1.41
CA LYS A 72 -10.14 -26.25 -1.93
C LYS A 72 -10.33 -25.23 -3.05
N GLU A 73 -11.19 -25.53 -4.01
CA GLU A 73 -11.44 -24.65 -5.16
C GLU A 73 -12.01 -23.30 -4.74
N ASN A 74 -13.00 -23.30 -3.84
CA ASN A 74 -13.57 -22.07 -3.29
C ASN A 74 -12.50 -21.26 -2.53
N THR A 75 -11.67 -21.93 -1.73
CA THR A 75 -10.58 -21.26 -1.00
C THR A 75 -9.57 -20.62 -1.96
N ASN A 76 -9.19 -21.31 -3.04
CA ASN A 76 -8.31 -20.76 -4.07
C ASN A 76 -8.91 -19.54 -4.76
N GLN A 77 -10.20 -19.56 -5.08
CA GLN A 77 -10.90 -18.41 -5.67
C GLN A 77 -10.89 -17.20 -4.73
N ARG A 78 -11.12 -17.42 -3.43
CA ARG A 78 -11.05 -16.36 -2.42
C ARG A 78 -9.64 -15.79 -2.29
N ILE A 79 -8.61 -16.64 -2.32
CA ILE A 79 -7.20 -16.21 -2.29
C ILE A 79 -6.90 -15.34 -3.51
N SER A 80 -7.32 -15.77 -4.71
CA SER A 80 -7.12 -14.98 -5.93
C SER A 80 -7.81 -13.62 -5.87
N ALA A 81 -9.06 -13.58 -5.40
CA ALA A 81 -9.81 -12.33 -5.26
C ALA A 81 -9.13 -11.36 -4.27
N ILE A 82 -8.58 -11.87 -3.16
CA ILE A 82 -7.83 -11.07 -2.19
C ILE A 82 -6.52 -10.56 -2.81
N ALA A 83 -5.82 -11.38 -3.59
CA ALA A 83 -4.61 -10.97 -4.28
C ALA A 83 -4.88 -9.82 -5.26
N ASP A 84 -5.97 -9.89 -6.04
CA ASP A 84 -6.38 -8.81 -6.95
C ASP A 84 -6.74 -7.52 -6.20
N GLN A 85 -7.40 -7.63 -5.04
CA GLN A 85 -7.69 -6.49 -4.18
C GLN A 85 -6.41 -5.84 -3.64
N LEU A 86 -5.41 -6.64 -3.24
CA LEU A 86 -4.12 -6.14 -2.77
C LEU A 86 -3.37 -5.38 -3.86
N ILE A 87 -3.40 -5.86 -5.10
CA ILE A 87 -2.81 -5.16 -6.25
C ILE A 87 -3.46 -3.78 -6.42
N LYS A 88 -4.79 -3.71 -6.45
CA LYS A 88 -5.53 -2.44 -6.57
C LYS A 88 -5.23 -1.46 -5.43
N VAL A 89 -5.12 -1.94 -4.20
CA VAL A 89 -4.74 -1.10 -3.05
C VAL A 89 -3.32 -0.58 -3.22
N THR A 90 -2.40 -1.42 -3.67
CA THR A 90 -1.00 -1.04 -3.90
C THR A 90 -0.89 0.03 -4.99
N GLU A 91 -1.65 -0.10 -6.08
CA GLU A 91 -1.72 0.91 -7.14
C GLU A 91 -2.22 2.26 -6.61
N LYS A 92 -3.31 2.26 -5.84
CA LYS A 92 -3.84 3.49 -5.20
C LYS A 92 -2.85 4.12 -4.22
N LEU A 93 -2.12 3.31 -3.45
CA LEU A 93 -1.07 3.82 -2.56
C LEU A 93 0.05 4.49 -3.35
N ASN A 94 0.45 3.92 -4.49
CA ASN A 94 1.46 4.53 -5.36
C ASN A 94 0.97 5.86 -5.98
N GLU A 95 -0.31 5.96 -6.34
CA GLU A 95 -0.91 7.22 -6.80
C GLU A 95 -0.93 8.30 -5.70
N LEU A 96 -1.25 7.90 -4.47
CA LEU A 96 -1.20 8.80 -3.32
C LEU A 96 0.22 9.28 -3.04
N ILE A 97 1.22 8.40 -3.09
CA ILE A 97 2.64 8.77 -2.92
C ILE A 97 3.03 9.82 -3.97
N LYS A 98 2.70 9.61 -5.24
CA LYS A 98 2.97 10.60 -6.31
C LYS A 98 2.30 11.94 -6.03
N SER A 99 1.05 11.91 -5.57
CA SER A 99 0.28 13.11 -5.23
C SER A 99 0.90 13.87 -4.07
N ILE A 100 1.36 13.17 -3.03
CA ILE A 100 2.08 13.76 -1.90
C ILE A 100 3.38 14.43 -2.38
N SER A 101 4.18 13.75 -3.20
CA SER A 101 5.42 14.34 -3.73
C SER A 101 5.18 15.62 -4.55
N MET A 102 4.08 15.69 -5.31
CA MET A 102 3.70 16.93 -6.02
C MET A 102 3.29 18.04 -5.05
N ILE A 103 2.56 17.71 -3.99
CA ILE A 103 2.17 18.68 -2.94
C ILE A 103 3.41 19.22 -2.23
N GLU A 104 4.35 18.35 -1.85
CA GLU A 104 5.61 18.73 -1.20
C GLU A 104 6.44 19.67 -2.09
N MET A 105 6.53 19.38 -3.40
CA MET A 105 7.20 20.26 -4.35
C MET A 105 6.53 21.63 -4.44
N ASN A 106 5.19 21.66 -4.51
CA ASN A 106 4.43 22.91 -4.54
C ASN A 106 4.61 23.72 -3.25
N GLN A 107 4.60 23.05 -2.09
CA GLN A 107 4.83 23.67 -0.80
C GLN A 107 6.22 24.32 -0.76
N ALA A 108 7.27 23.62 -1.21
CA ALA A 108 8.61 24.18 -1.29
C ALA A 108 8.71 25.42 -2.20
N VAL A 109 7.94 25.46 -3.30
CA VAL A 109 7.85 26.65 -4.17
C VAL A 109 7.15 27.80 -3.46
N PHE A 110 6.05 27.54 -2.75
CA PHE A 110 5.33 28.56 -1.98
C PHE A 110 6.17 29.12 -0.83
N ASP A 111 6.91 28.26 -0.11
CA ASP A 111 7.81 28.68 0.96
C ASP A 111 8.90 29.62 0.42
N LYS A 112 9.52 29.29 -0.72
CA LYS A 112 10.48 30.19 -1.38
C LYS A 112 9.88 31.55 -1.75
N LYS A 113 8.68 31.56 -2.34
CA LYS A 113 7.97 32.80 -2.69
C LYS A 113 7.65 33.64 -1.45
N LEU A 114 7.28 32.98 -0.35
CA LEU A 114 6.97 33.65 0.91
C LEU A 114 8.21 34.26 1.55
N THR A 115 9.36 33.59 1.46
CA THR A 115 10.65 34.15 1.89
C THR A 115 11.03 35.38 1.08
N VAL A 116 10.97 35.31 -0.26
CA VAL A 116 11.25 36.47 -1.14
C VAL A 116 10.31 37.64 -0.83
N LEU A 117 9.02 37.37 -0.58
CA LEU A 117 8.07 38.41 -0.22
C LEU A 117 8.41 39.06 1.13
N LYS A 118 8.82 38.26 2.12
CA LYS A 118 9.28 38.78 3.43
C LYS A 118 10.50 39.68 3.27
N ASP A 119 11.47 39.27 2.46
CA ASP A 119 12.69 40.04 2.20
C ASP A 119 12.34 41.37 1.50
N ASN A 120 11.51 41.32 0.45
CA ASN A 120 11.05 42.53 -0.25
C ASN A 120 10.30 43.50 0.67
N ILE A 121 9.45 42.97 1.58
CA ILE A 121 8.75 43.79 2.57
C ILE A 121 9.77 44.44 3.51
N HIS A 122 10.75 43.68 4.00
CA HIS A 122 11.79 44.21 4.89
C HIS A 122 12.61 45.32 4.20
N ASP A 123 12.96 45.14 2.93
CA ASP A 123 13.67 46.14 2.14
C ASP A 123 12.83 47.40 1.93
N LEU A 124 11.53 47.27 1.62
CA LEU A 124 10.60 48.41 1.51
C LEU A 124 10.49 49.21 2.81
N TYR A 125 10.44 48.53 3.96
CA TYR A 125 10.41 49.21 5.26
C TYR A 125 11.75 49.90 5.55
N ARG A 126 12.88 49.28 5.19
CA ARG A 126 14.21 49.87 5.33
C ARG A 126 14.38 51.12 4.45
N GLU A 127 13.96 51.06 3.18
CA GLU A 127 13.98 52.20 2.27
C GLU A 127 13.09 53.35 2.77
N LYS A 128 11.93 53.05 3.36
CA LYS A 128 11.08 54.07 4.01
C LYS A 128 11.75 54.73 5.20
N GLU A 129 12.48 53.98 6.03
CA GLU A 129 13.23 54.57 7.15
C GLU A 129 14.42 55.42 6.68
N GLU A 130 15.13 55.00 5.64
CA GLU A 130 16.27 55.73 5.07
C GLU A 130 15.81 57.02 4.36
N SER A 131 14.69 56.97 3.64
CA SER A 131 14.07 58.16 3.03
C SER A 131 13.48 59.11 4.07
N ALA A 132 12.86 58.62 5.16
CA ALA A 132 12.43 59.46 6.29
C ALA A 132 13.60 60.13 7.02
N LYS A 133 14.76 59.47 7.15
CA LYS A 133 16.00 60.07 7.66
C LYS A 133 16.54 61.15 6.72
N HIS A 134 16.42 60.97 5.40
CA HIS A 134 16.80 61.99 4.41
C HIS A 134 15.92 63.25 4.46
N TYR A 135 14.60 63.10 4.66
CA TYR A 135 13.70 64.25 4.87
C TYR A 135 14.00 65.01 6.17
N LYS A 136 14.27 64.31 7.28
CA LYS A 136 14.72 64.97 8.53
C LYS A 136 16.08 65.64 8.37
N LYS A 137 17.00 65.09 7.55
CA LYS A 137 18.28 65.74 7.24
C LYS A 137 18.11 66.99 6.37
N GLN A 138 17.14 67.01 5.45
CA GLN A 138 16.81 68.21 4.67
C GLN A 138 16.06 69.26 5.49
N GLU A 139 15.19 68.88 6.43
CA GLU A 139 14.57 69.82 7.37
C GLU A 139 15.58 70.37 8.39
N HIS A 140 16.51 69.54 8.89
CA HIS A 140 17.61 70.03 9.72
C HIS A 140 18.63 70.85 8.93
N ALA A 141 18.84 70.60 7.63
CA ALA A 141 19.66 71.46 6.78
C ALA A 141 18.99 72.81 6.48
N LYS A 142 17.65 72.85 6.32
CA LYS A 142 16.91 74.11 6.21
C LYS A 142 16.88 74.90 7.53
N LYS A 143 16.61 74.26 8.67
CA LYS A 143 16.66 74.90 10.00
C LYS A 143 18.09 75.29 10.42
N SER A 144 19.11 74.54 10.01
CA SER A 144 20.52 74.90 10.21
C SER A 144 20.98 76.03 9.30
N SER A 145 20.34 76.27 8.15
CA SER A 145 20.70 77.39 7.27
C SER A 145 20.21 78.74 7.79
N GLU A 146 19.16 78.76 8.62
CA GLU A 146 18.70 80.00 9.29
C GLU A 146 19.52 80.27 10.57
N GLU A 147 19.93 79.25 11.33
CA GLU A 147 20.77 79.44 12.52
C GLU A 147 22.29 79.59 12.24
N GLU A 148 22.84 79.03 11.14
CA GLU A 148 24.27 79.23 10.80
C GLU A 148 24.57 80.59 10.16
N VAL A 149 23.59 81.28 9.55
CA VAL A 149 23.82 82.62 8.98
C VAL A 149 23.99 83.68 10.08
N GLN A 150 23.42 83.46 11.27
CA GLN A 150 23.58 84.38 12.40
C GLN A 150 24.80 84.10 13.29
N LYS A 151 25.42 82.91 13.24
CA LYS A 151 26.59 82.57 14.10
C LYS A 151 27.96 82.61 13.40
N LYS A 152 28.03 82.91 12.09
CA LYS A 152 29.29 83.05 11.33
C LYS A 152 29.83 84.48 11.25
N LEU A 153 29.30 85.42 12.04
CA LEU A 153 29.82 86.79 12.12
C LEU A 153 30.74 87.06 13.32
N ASP A 154 30.94 86.09 14.22
CA ASP A 154 31.55 86.41 15.52
C ASP A 154 32.51 85.33 16.06
N LYS A 155 33.51 84.95 15.25
CA LYS A 155 34.72 84.28 15.78
C LYS A 155 35.99 84.87 15.18
N PRO A 156 37.00 85.19 16.01
CA PRO A 156 38.22 85.85 15.57
C PRO A 156 39.08 84.93 14.70
N ILE A 157 39.68 85.53 13.68
CA ILE A 157 40.60 84.91 12.71
C ILE A 157 41.86 84.44 13.46
N ASP A 158 42.16 83.14 13.39
CA ASP A 158 43.45 82.59 13.85
C ASP A 158 44.55 82.85 12.79
N ARG A 159 45.74 83.18 13.26
CA ARG A 159 46.81 83.96 12.61
C ARG A 159 47.65 83.22 11.55
N ASN A 160 47.22 82.04 11.09
CA ASN A 160 48.01 81.22 10.15
C ASN A 160 47.39 81.03 8.76
N GLY A 161 46.32 81.74 8.41
CA GLY A 161 45.87 81.90 7.03
C GLY A 161 45.37 80.64 6.31
N VAL A 162 45.15 79.52 7.01
CA VAL A 162 44.58 78.29 6.45
C VAL A 162 43.16 78.14 6.97
N ALA A 163 42.17 78.11 6.07
CA ALA A 163 40.79 77.87 6.46
C ALA A 163 40.63 76.38 6.83
N PRO A 164 39.77 76.02 7.79
CA PRO A 164 39.45 74.62 8.09
C PRO A 164 38.96 73.80 6.89
N ALA A 165 38.54 74.47 5.81
CA ALA A 165 38.11 73.86 4.55
C ALA A 165 39.28 73.32 3.69
N ASP A 166 40.51 73.79 3.93
CA ASP A 166 41.68 73.42 3.12
C ASP A 166 42.41 72.16 3.62
N VAL A 167 41.94 71.56 4.72
CA VAL A 167 42.49 70.31 5.28
C VAL A 167 41.64 69.12 4.83
N ALA A 168 41.93 68.58 3.64
CA ALA A 168 41.34 67.34 3.17
C ALA A 168 42.03 66.14 3.85
N ILE A 169 41.32 65.45 4.75
CA ILE A 169 41.74 64.16 5.31
C ILE A 169 41.13 63.05 4.45
N GLU A 170 41.95 62.33 3.67
CA GLU A 170 41.52 61.12 2.96
C GLU A 170 41.17 60.01 3.97
N LYS A 171 39.91 59.55 3.95
CA LYS A 171 39.46 58.39 4.75
C LYS A 171 39.84 57.10 4.02
N ILE A 172 40.89 56.44 4.49
CA ILE A 172 41.21 55.07 4.10
C ILE A 172 40.26 54.11 4.85
N PHE A 173 39.41 53.38 4.13
CA PHE A 173 38.60 52.30 4.73
C PHE A 173 39.48 51.05 4.89
N TYR A 174 39.70 50.62 6.14
CA TYR A 174 40.32 49.33 6.45
C TYR A 174 39.27 48.23 6.48
N CYS A 175 39.34 47.27 5.56
CA CYS A 175 38.51 46.07 5.55
C CYS A 175 39.28 44.91 6.23
N GLY A 176 39.26 44.87 7.57
CA GLY A 176 39.80 43.76 8.34
C GLY A 176 38.80 42.60 8.42
N LYS A 177 39.09 41.49 7.74
CA LYS A 177 38.38 40.22 7.92
C LYS A 177 38.76 39.62 9.28
N LYS A 178 37.77 39.28 10.09
CA LYS A 178 37.68 38.02 10.86
C LYS A 178 36.28 37.85 11.43
#